data_AF-A0A939X3G3-F1
#
_entry.id   AF-A0A939X3G3-F1
#
_cell.length_a   1.000
_cell.length_b   1.000
_cell.length_c   1.000
_cell.angle_alpha   90.00
_cell.angle_beta   90.00
_cell.angle_gamma   90.00
#
_symmetry.space_group_name_H-M   'P 1'
#
loop_
_entity.id
_entity.type
_entity.pdbx_description
1 polymer ?
#
loop_
_entity_poly.entity_id
_entity_poly.type
_entity_poly.pdbx_seq_one_letter_code
_entity_poly.pdbx_strand_id
1 'polypeptide(L)'
;MLIREAEEKDVLDIKDLYFNFLTKYPPKEEQDIEAWKQLINEFNKSERLYLLVVEEDNRIVSSVQLAIIPSLTHNIRAFAVVENVVTHEAYRKKGFASMLLQEAIKIAQNKNCYKISLETGSNRESTLNFYKENGFEMDTKHSFLKRL
;
A
#
# COMPACT_ATOMS: atom_id res chain seq x y z
N MET A 1 -16.73 7.95 5.14
CA MET A 1 -15.45 7.87 4.42
C MET A 1 -14.39 8.74 5.06
N LEU A 2 -13.30 8.12 5.53
CA LEU A 2 -12.12 8.79 6.09
C LEU A 2 -10.84 8.14 5.55
N ILE A 3 -9.86 8.95 5.14
CA ILE A 3 -8.51 8.50 4.79
C ILE A 3 -7.59 8.87 5.94
N ARG A 4 -6.83 7.90 6.45
CA ARG A 4 -5.90 8.10 7.56
C ARG A 4 -4.82 7.01 7.57
N GLU A 5 -3.83 7.17 8.43
CA GLU A 5 -2.94 6.07 8.81
C GLU A 5 -3.71 5.03 9.65
N ALA A 6 -3.30 3.77 9.53
CA ALA A 6 -3.87 2.66 10.29
C ALA A 6 -3.57 2.79 11.78
N GLU A 7 -4.50 2.37 12.62
CA GLU A 7 -4.36 2.32 14.08
C GLU A 7 -4.44 0.86 14.56
N GLU A 8 -3.98 0.60 15.79
CA GLU A 8 -4.01 -0.77 16.36
C GLU A 8 -5.42 -1.38 16.38
N LYS A 9 -6.46 -0.55 16.48
CA LYS A 9 -7.87 -0.97 16.45
C LYS A 9 -8.30 -1.56 15.10
N ASP A 10 -7.59 -1.24 14.02
CA ASP A 10 -7.91 -1.66 12.65
C ASP A 10 -7.39 -3.06 12.32
N VAL A 11 -6.63 -3.68 13.23
CA VAL A 11 -5.85 -4.91 12.97
C VAL A 11 -6.68 -6.06 12.40
N LEU A 12 -7.92 -6.23 12.85
CA LEU A 12 -8.79 -7.31 12.38
C LEU A 12 -9.29 -7.07 10.95
N ASP A 13 -9.64 -5.83 10.62
CA ASP A 13 -10.09 -5.48 9.26
C ASP A 13 -8.93 -5.53 8.27
N ILE A 14 -7.73 -5.09 8.67
CA ILE A 14 -6.52 -5.18 7.83
C ILE A 14 -6.14 -6.64 7.59
N LYS A 15 -6.21 -7.49 8.62
CA LYS A 15 -6.00 -8.93 8.48
C LYS A 15 -7.00 -9.56 7.52
N ASP A 16 -8.28 -9.20 7.63
CA ASP A 16 -9.32 -9.64 6.70
C ASP A 16 -9.04 -9.18 5.26
N LEU A 17 -8.71 -7.91 5.06
CA LEU A 17 -8.30 -7.36 3.76
C LEU A 17 -7.16 -8.18 3.14
N TYR A 18 -6.11 -8.45 3.92
CA TYR A 18 -4.94 -9.14 3.42
C TYR A 18 -5.23 -10.60 3.09
N PHE A 19 -5.98 -11.30 3.94
CA PHE A 19 -6.15 -12.74 3.78
C PHE A 19 -7.21 -13.09 2.74
N ASN A 20 -8.25 -12.27 2.62
CA ASN A 20 -9.39 -12.56 1.76
C ASN A 20 -9.35 -11.79 0.43
N PHE A 21 -8.60 -10.69 0.32
CA PHE A 21 -8.67 -9.82 -0.86
C PHE A 21 -7.32 -9.45 -1.49
N LEU A 22 -6.20 -9.57 -0.78
CA LEU A 22 -4.86 -9.24 -1.30
C LEU A 22 -4.15 -10.45 -1.90
N THR A 23 -4.10 -11.58 -1.19
CA THR A 23 -3.37 -12.79 -1.63
C THR A 23 -4.30 -13.91 -2.07
N LYS A 24 -3.83 -14.74 -3.01
CA LYS A 24 -4.48 -16.01 -3.38
C LYS A 24 -4.15 -17.15 -2.42
N TYR A 25 -3.08 -16.99 -1.63
CA TYR A 25 -2.54 -18.02 -0.76
C TYR A 25 -2.31 -17.40 0.63
N PRO A 26 -3.38 -17.18 1.43
CA PRO A 26 -3.23 -16.69 2.78
C PRO A 26 -2.48 -17.71 3.65
N PRO A 27 -1.73 -17.26 4.67
CA PRO A 27 -1.09 -18.16 5.62
C PRO A 27 -2.15 -18.98 6.36
N LYS A 28 -1.77 -20.20 6.75
CA LYS A 28 -2.66 -21.14 7.46
C LYS A 28 -2.38 -21.20 8.95
N GLU A 29 -1.23 -20.67 9.35
CA GLU A 29 -0.77 -20.59 10.72
C GLU A 29 -1.64 -19.62 11.53
N GLU A 30 -1.69 -19.84 12.84
CA GLU A 30 -2.28 -18.87 13.74
C GLU A 30 -1.49 -17.55 13.69
N GLN A 31 -2.21 -16.43 13.65
CA GLN A 31 -1.61 -15.12 13.53
C GLN A 31 -1.53 -14.48 14.90
N ASP A 32 -0.35 -13.98 15.25
CA ASP A 32 -0.13 -13.19 16.46
C ASP A 32 -0.71 -11.78 16.26
N ILE A 33 -1.95 -11.57 16.70
CA ILE A 33 -2.65 -10.28 16.57
C ILE A 33 -1.93 -9.17 17.32
N GLU A 34 -1.21 -9.48 18.40
CA GLU A 34 -0.48 -8.47 19.16
C GLU A 34 0.76 -8.01 18.40
N ALA A 35 1.49 -8.93 17.76
CA ALA A 35 2.58 -8.58 16.85
C ALA A 35 2.11 -7.70 15.68
N TRP A 36 0.92 -7.96 15.13
CA TRP A 36 0.35 -7.10 14.09
C TRP A 36 0.07 -5.68 14.58
N LYS A 37 -0.51 -5.52 15.78
CA LYS A 37 -0.73 -4.20 16.38
C LYS A 37 0.58 -3.46 16.64
N GLN A 38 1.59 -4.16 17.18
CA GLN A 38 2.91 -3.59 17.41
C GLN A 38 3.52 -3.07 16.10
N LEU A 39 3.42 -3.85 15.02
CA LEU A 39 3.90 -3.43 13.71
C LEU A 39 3.13 -2.21 13.18
N ILE A 40 1.80 -2.15 13.31
CA ILE A 40 1.01 -0.96 12.94
C ILE A 40 1.50 0.28 13.73
N ASN A 41 1.80 0.12 15.01
CA ASN A 41 2.35 1.20 15.82
C ASN A 41 3.78 1.61 15.38
N GLU A 42 4.59 0.67 14.89
CA GLU A 42 5.89 0.98 14.27
C GLU A 42 5.73 1.81 12.98
N PHE A 43 4.72 1.52 12.15
CA PHE A 43 4.37 2.37 11.01
C PHE A 43 4.07 3.80 11.48
N ASN A 44 3.19 3.97 12.48
CA ASN A 44 2.79 5.30 12.97
C ASN A 44 3.93 6.10 13.65
N LYS A 45 4.97 5.41 14.15
CA LYS A 45 6.17 6.05 14.72
C LYS A 45 7.22 6.38 13.65
N SER A 46 7.08 5.85 12.45
CA SER A 46 8.07 5.98 11.39
C SER A 46 7.82 7.24 10.57
N GLU A 47 8.89 8.00 10.29
CA GLU A 47 8.81 9.10 9.33
C GLU A 47 8.92 8.65 7.85
N ARG A 48 8.98 7.34 7.62
CA ARG A 48 9.31 6.73 6.32
C ARG A 48 8.40 5.59 5.91
N LEU A 49 7.67 4.99 6.84
CA LEU A 49 6.76 3.90 6.57
C LEU A 49 5.34 4.40 6.85
N TYR A 50 4.43 4.12 5.93
CA TYR A 50 3.03 4.49 6.06
C TYR A 50 2.16 3.30 5.71
N LEU A 51 1.17 3.03 6.55
CA LEU A 51 0.08 2.12 6.24
C LEU A 51 -1.20 2.96 6.18
N LEU A 52 -1.59 3.33 4.96
CA LEU A 52 -2.75 4.18 4.73
C LEU A 52 -3.99 3.32 4.55
N VAL A 53 -5.11 3.78 5.11
CA VAL A 53 -6.39 3.07 5.07
C VAL A 53 -7.55 3.99 4.69
N VAL A 54 -8.57 3.41 4.06
CA VAL A 54 -9.90 4.02 3.93
C VAL A 54 -10.83 3.35 4.91
N GLU A 55 -11.43 4.15 5.77
CA GLU A 55 -12.52 3.77 6.65
C GLU A 55 -13.87 4.17 6.02
N GLU A 56 -14.75 3.20 5.84
CA GLU A 56 -16.12 3.38 5.37
C GLU A 56 -17.04 2.47 6.18
N ASP A 57 -18.20 2.99 6.60
CA ASP A 57 -19.16 2.26 7.42
C ASP A 57 -18.55 1.62 8.69
N ASN A 58 -17.66 2.36 9.38
CA ASN A 58 -16.89 1.93 10.55
C ASN A 58 -16.03 0.67 10.32
N ARG A 59 -15.59 0.44 9.07
CA ARG A 59 -14.71 -0.67 8.69
C ARG A 59 -13.56 -0.18 7.82
N ILE A 60 -12.39 -0.79 7.96
CA ILE A 60 -11.31 -0.58 6.98
C ILE A 60 -11.60 -1.38 5.71
N VAL A 61 -11.79 -0.67 4.60
CA VAL A 61 -12.24 -1.26 3.33
C VAL A 61 -11.18 -1.22 2.23
N SER A 62 -10.11 -0.45 2.42
CA SER A 62 -8.99 -0.38 1.50
C SER A 62 -7.71 -0.03 2.25
N SER A 63 -6.57 -0.51 1.77
CA SER A 63 -5.25 -0.17 2.32
C SER A 63 -4.18 -0.05 1.24
N VAL A 64 -3.16 0.75 1.53
CA VAL A 64 -1.92 0.90 0.75
C VAL A 64 -0.75 1.02 1.72
N GLN A 65 0.30 0.23 1.48
CA GLN A 65 1.56 0.39 2.18
C GLN A 65 2.51 1.26 1.33
N LEU A 66 3.17 2.22 1.98
CA LEU A 66 4.16 3.08 1.35
C LEU A 66 5.45 3.08 2.17
N ALA A 67 6.58 2.96 1.49
CA ALA A 67 7.91 3.10 2.09
C ALA A 67 8.71 4.20 1.37
N ILE A 68 9.35 5.06 2.15
CA ILE A 68 10.28 6.10 1.70
C ILE A 68 11.71 5.62 1.96
N ILE A 69 12.48 5.43 0.90
CA ILE A 69 13.83 4.88 0.94
C ILE A 69 14.83 6.00 0.64
N PRO A 70 15.69 6.38 1.60
CA PRO A 70 16.77 7.32 1.36
C PRO A 70 17.72 6.83 0.25
N SER A 71 18.29 7.74 -0.52
CA SER A 71 19.27 7.41 -1.55
C SER A 71 20.37 8.47 -1.59
N LEU A 72 21.58 8.05 -1.97
CA LEU A 72 22.68 8.95 -2.33
C LEU A 72 22.62 9.37 -3.80
N THR A 73 21.75 8.74 -4.59
CA THR A 73 21.56 9.05 -6.01
C THR A 73 20.60 10.23 -6.20
N HIS A 74 20.47 10.73 -7.44
CA HIS A 74 19.56 11.82 -7.79
C HIS A 74 19.67 13.06 -6.87
N ASN A 75 20.91 13.43 -6.52
CA ASN A 75 21.20 14.53 -5.60
C ASN A 75 20.60 14.32 -4.20
N ILE A 76 20.84 13.15 -3.61
CA ILE A 76 20.41 12.79 -2.25
C ILE A 76 18.88 12.82 -2.11
N ARG A 77 18.16 12.45 -3.17
CA ARG A 77 16.69 12.38 -3.16
C ARG A 77 16.24 10.95 -2.89
N ALA A 78 15.33 10.80 -1.94
CA ALA A 78 14.70 9.52 -1.66
C ALA A 78 13.88 9.00 -2.86
N PHE A 79 13.47 7.75 -2.83
CA PHE A 79 12.41 7.23 -3.67
C PHE A 79 11.37 6.51 -2.83
N ALA A 80 10.17 6.40 -3.37
CA ALA A 80 9.06 5.75 -2.71
C ALA A 80 8.73 4.40 -3.37
N VAL A 81 8.29 3.44 -2.57
CA VAL A 81 7.76 2.16 -3.04
C VAL A 81 6.38 1.96 -2.44
N VAL A 82 5.41 1.62 -3.29
CA VAL A 82 4.06 1.23 -2.90
C VAL A 82 3.92 -0.27 -2.99
N GLU A 83 3.38 -0.86 -1.92
CA GLU A 83 3.11 -2.28 -1.80
C GLU A 83 1.70 -2.53 -1.26
N ASN A 84 1.23 -3.77 -1.39
CA ASN A 84 0.02 -4.25 -0.71
C ASN A 84 -1.25 -3.40 -0.95
N VAL A 85 -1.43 -2.92 -2.18
CA VAL A 85 -2.65 -2.20 -2.60
C VAL A 85 -3.83 -3.16 -2.63
N VAL A 86 -4.83 -2.95 -1.78
CA VAL A 86 -6.03 -3.78 -1.74
C VAL A 86 -7.28 -2.97 -1.41
N THR A 87 -8.40 -3.38 -2.00
CA THR A 87 -9.75 -2.92 -1.64
C THR A 87 -10.66 -4.13 -1.52
N HIS A 88 -11.43 -4.17 -0.44
CA HIS A 88 -12.48 -5.16 -0.20
C HIS A 88 -13.43 -5.21 -1.40
N GLU A 89 -13.83 -6.41 -1.82
CA GLU A 89 -14.55 -6.63 -3.09
C GLU A 89 -15.83 -5.78 -3.22
N ALA A 90 -16.67 -5.76 -2.18
CA ALA A 90 -17.91 -4.98 -2.13
C ALA A 90 -17.69 -3.44 -2.19
N TYR A 91 -16.46 -2.96 -2.01
CA TYR A 91 -16.11 -1.54 -2.01
C TYR A 91 -15.25 -1.15 -3.22
N ARG A 92 -15.01 -2.08 -4.16
CA ARG A 92 -14.30 -1.80 -5.41
C ARG A 92 -15.10 -0.86 -6.31
N LYS A 93 -14.42 -0.21 -7.25
CA LYS A 93 -14.98 0.77 -8.21
C LYS A 93 -15.60 2.02 -7.56
N LYS A 94 -15.33 2.27 -6.27
CA LYS A 94 -15.69 3.50 -5.56
C LYS A 94 -14.55 4.53 -5.47
N GLY A 95 -13.39 4.23 -6.07
CA GLY A 95 -12.22 5.13 -6.10
C GLY A 95 -11.29 5.04 -4.88
N PHE A 96 -11.57 4.22 -3.87
CA PHE A 96 -10.81 4.18 -2.62
C PHE A 96 -9.31 3.88 -2.78
N ALA A 97 -8.94 2.86 -3.56
CA ALA A 97 -7.53 2.59 -3.84
C ALA A 97 -6.85 3.77 -4.56
N SER A 98 -7.56 4.45 -5.47
CA SER A 98 -7.03 5.64 -6.13
C SER A 98 -6.78 6.77 -5.15
N MET A 99 -7.70 7.02 -4.23
CA MET A 99 -7.51 8.04 -3.20
C MET A 99 -6.29 7.75 -2.31
N LEU A 100 -6.08 6.49 -1.93
CA LEU A 100 -4.90 6.07 -1.18
C LEU A 100 -3.60 6.25 -1.99
N LEU A 101 -3.61 5.91 -3.28
CA LEU A 101 -2.46 6.12 -4.16
C LEU A 101 -2.13 7.61 -4.31
N GLN A 102 -3.14 8.47 -4.45
CA GLN A 102 -2.92 9.92 -4.52
C GLN A 102 -2.34 10.47 -3.21
N GLU A 103 -2.81 10.02 -2.04
CA GLU A 103 -2.21 10.43 -0.77
C GLU A 103 -0.77 9.90 -0.63
N ALA A 104 -0.48 8.68 -1.07
CA ALA A 104 0.86 8.14 -1.10
C ALA A 104 1.81 8.93 -2.02
N ILE A 105 1.33 9.33 -3.20
CA ILE A 105 2.07 10.20 -4.14
C ILE A 105 2.36 11.55 -3.49
N LYS A 106 1.38 12.17 -2.83
CA LYS A 106 1.53 13.44 -2.13
C LYS A 106 2.54 13.35 -0.99
N ILE A 107 2.52 12.28 -0.19
CA ILE A 107 3.53 12.02 0.85
C ILE A 107 4.93 11.92 0.21
N ALA A 108 5.07 11.16 -0.87
CA ALA A 108 6.36 11.01 -1.56
C ALA A 108 6.87 12.36 -2.12
N GLN A 109 6.00 13.18 -2.69
CA GLN A 109 6.34 14.52 -3.15
C GLN A 109 6.81 15.42 -2.00
N ASN A 110 6.09 15.41 -0.87
CA ASN A 110 6.45 16.17 0.33
C ASN A 110 7.79 15.74 0.94
N LYS A 111 8.14 14.45 0.79
CA LYS A 111 9.44 13.89 1.19
C LYS A 111 10.54 14.09 0.13
N ASN A 112 10.27 14.90 -0.90
CA ASN A 112 11.17 15.21 -2.01
C ASN A 112 11.67 13.95 -2.75
N CYS A 113 10.83 12.92 -2.85
CA CYS A 113 11.17 11.73 -3.61
C CYS A 113 11.35 12.07 -5.10
N TYR A 114 12.33 11.46 -5.76
CA TYR A 114 12.52 11.63 -7.20
C TYR A 114 11.63 10.70 -8.04
N LYS A 115 11.15 9.60 -7.45
CA LYS A 115 10.18 8.68 -8.05
C LYS A 115 9.36 7.98 -6.97
N ILE A 116 8.23 7.41 -7.40
CA ILE A 116 7.43 6.43 -6.69
C ILE A 116 7.22 5.23 -7.62
N SER A 117 7.32 4.01 -7.12
CA SER A 117 7.18 2.79 -7.92
C SER A 117 6.36 1.73 -7.20
N LEU A 118 5.74 0.84 -7.98
CA LEU A 118 5.08 -0.36 -7.50
C LEU A 118 5.30 -1.49 -8.51
N GLU A 119 5.17 -2.73 -8.05
CA GLU A 119 5.17 -3.91 -8.90
C GLU A 119 3.81 -4.60 -8.83
N THR A 120 3.38 -5.19 -9.95
CA THR A 120 2.18 -6.02 -9.95
C THR A 120 2.41 -7.28 -10.78
N GLY A 121 2.09 -8.44 -10.20
CA GLY A 121 2.05 -9.71 -10.94
C GLY A 121 0.77 -9.89 -11.76
N SER A 122 -0.13 -8.91 -11.79
CA SER A 122 -1.38 -8.98 -12.53
C SER A 122 -1.16 -8.61 -14.00
N ASN A 123 -1.44 -9.55 -14.90
CA ASN A 123 -1.50 -9.29 -16.34
C ASN A 123 -2.91 -8.85 -16.80
N ARG A 124 -3.84 -8.62 -15.86
CA ARG A 124 -5.20 -8.17 -16.20
C ARG A 124 -5.15 -6.72 -16.66
N GLU A 125 -5.66 -6.47 -17.85
CA GLU A 125 -5.71 -5.12 -18.44
C GLU A 125 -6.40 -4.11 -17.51
N SER A 126 -7.46 -4.52 -16.81
CA SER A 126 -8.13 -3.66 -15.82
C SER A 126 -7.21 -3.19 -14.70
N THR A 127 -6.30 -4.04 -14.23
CA THR A 127 -5.33 -3.68 -13.17
C THR A 127 -4.25 -2.77 -13.72
N LEU A 128 -3.76 -3.05 -14.93
CA LEU A 128 -2.76 -2.21 -15.58
C LEU A 128 -3.30 -0.82 -15.89
N ASN A 129 -4.53 -0.73 -16.41
CA ASN A 129 -5.20 0.55 -16.69
C ASN A 129 -5.50 1.32 -15.40
N PHE A 130 -5.90 0.64 -14.32
CA PHE A 130 -6.06 1.27 -13.01
C PHE A 130 -4.79 2.00 -12.54
N TYR A 131 -3.62 1.36 -12.65
CA TYR A 131 -2.36 2.03 -12.27
C TYR A 131 -2.02 3.18 -13.22
N LYS A 132 -2.25 3.03 -14.53
CA LYS A 132 -2.08 4.12 -15.52
C LYS A 132 -2.96 5.34 -15.22
N GLU A 133 -4.23 5.11 -14.90
CA GLU A 133 -5.17 6.17 -14.51
C GLU A 133 -4.75 6.89 -13.22
N ASN A 134 -3.93 6.25 -12.38
CA ASN A 134 -3.37 6.85 -11.16
C ASN A 134 -2.00 7.50 -11.38
N GLY A 135 -1.57 7.69 -12.63
CA GLY A 135 -0.35 8.38 -13.00
C GLY A 135 0.91 7.51 -13.01
N PHE A 136 0.76 6.18 -12.90
CA PHE A 136 1.89 5.26 -13.05
C PHE A 136 2.08 4.90 -14.52
N GLU A 137 3.32 4.89 -14.96
CA GLU A 137 3.67 4.41 -16.30
C GLU A 137 4.31 3.02 -16.19
N MET A 138 4.00 2.16 -17.16
CA MET A 138 4.78 0.95 -17.36
C MET A 138 6.15 1.36 -17.90
N ASP A 139 7.13 1.43 -17.01
CA ASP A 139 8.52 1.71 -17.39
C ASP A 139 9.14 0.51 -18.13
N THR A 140 10.19 0.78 -18.89
CA THR A 140 11.04 -0.21 -19.58
C THR A 140 11.97 -0.99 -18.65
N LYS A 141 11.89 -0.74 -17.34
CA LYS A 141 12.67 -1.45 -16.32
C LYS A 141 12.11 -2.85 -16.08
N HIS A 142 13.02 -3.79 -15.86
CA HIS A 142 12.68 -5.18 -15.54
C HIS A 142 12.84 -5.40 -14.04
N SER A 143 11.84 -6.01 -13.41
CA SER A 143 11.92 -6.48 -12.02
C SER A 143 12.50 -7.90 -11.97
N PHE A 144 13.43 -8.14 -11.04
CA PHE A 144 14.07 -9.44 -10.84
C PHE A 144 13.74 -9.97 -9.45
N LEU A 145 13.05 -11.11 -9.38
CA LEU A 145 12.66 -11.76 -8.13
C LEU A 145 13.58 -12.95 -7.82
N LYS A 146 14.22 -12.92 -6.64
CA LYS A 146 14.86 -14.09 -6.02
C LYS A 146 14.14 -14.40 -4.71
N ARG A 147 13.54 -15.59 -4.60
CA ARG A 147 12.93 -16.06 -3.34
C ARG A 147 14.06 -16.49 -2.38
N LEU A 148 13.94 -16.11 -1.11
CA LEU A 148 14.86 -16.48 -0.03
C LEU A 148 14.36 -17.73 0.70
#